data_AF-A0A950U0A8-F1
#
_entry.id   AF-A0A950U0A8-F1
#
_cell.length_a   1.000
_cell.length_b   1.000
_cell.length_c   1.000
_cell.angle_alpha   90.00
_cell.angle_beta   90.00
_cell.angle_gamma   90.00
#
_symmetry.space_group_name_H-M   'P 1'
#
loop_
_entity.id
_entity.type
_entity.pdbx_description
1 polymer ?
#
loop_
_entity_poly.entity_id
_entity_poly.type
_entity_poly.pdbx_seq_one_letter_code
_entity_poly.pdbx_strand_id
1 'polypeptide(L)'
;VVTAEDAPIDVLISLQPMNIVQAAADLLWSPVLRKFRDLRVALSEGGIGWIPYFFDRVDWIYTRHHRWTGQDFGDQLPSQFFRERFVTCFIDDPSGIPNRHRVGVDTITWECDYPHSDTTWPTSPEYLMKSFDGVPDDEIDKITHLNAARHFRFDPFASRSKHECTVGALRAQATDVDVTPKSFGTRSAMTKASDLLGAGARRAKS
;
A
#
# COMPACT_ATOMS: atom_id res chain seq x y z
N VAL A 1 16.80 -1.31 5.28
CA VAL A 1 17.66 -1.95 4.25
C VAL A 1 19.01 -1.28 4.23
N VAL A 2 20.08 -2.06 4.25
CA VAL A 2 21.44 -1.56 4.01
C VAL A 2 21.75 -1.91 2.55
N THR A 3 21.92 -0.89 1.71
CA THR A 3 22.45 -1.02 0.34
C THR A 3 23.87 -0.44 0.31
N ALA A 4 24.55 -0.54 -0.83
CA ALA A 4 25.88 0.04 -1.00
C ALA A 4 25.87 1.56 -0.75
N GLU A 5 26.94 2.10 -0.18
CA GLU A 5 27.05 3.51 0.21
C GLU A 5 26.94 4.48 -0.99
N ASP A 6 27.42 4.02 -2.15
CA ASP A 6 27.40 4.71 -3.43
C ASP A 6 26.24 4.28 -4.34
N ALA A 7 25.28 3.51 -3.84
CA ALA A 7 24.12 3.09 -4.61
C ALA A 7 23.35 4.31 -5.15
N PRO A 8 22.95 4.29 -6.44
CA PRO A 8 22.09 5.32 -6.98
C PRO A 8 20.74 5.31 -6.24
N ILE A 9 20.08 6.46 -6.18
CA ILE A 9 18.82 6.61 -5.46
C ILE A 9 17.73 5.64 -5.95
N ASP A 10 17.77 5.25 -7.21
CA ASP A 10 16.89 4.27 -7.84
C ASP A 10 16.85 2.94 -7.08
N VAL A 11 17.94 2.54 -6.42
CA VAL A 11 17.97 1.33 -5.59
C VAL A 11 17.08 1.49 -4.36
N LEU A 12 17.08 2.65 -3.71
CA LEU A 12 16.18 2.89 -2.58
C LEU A 12 14.73 2.95 -3.04
N ILE A 13 14.45 3.68 -4.12
CA ILE A 13 13.10 3.81 -4.70
C ILE A 13 12.56 2.43 -5.08
N SER A 14 13.36 1.60 -5.76
CA SER A 14 12.96 0.25 -6.16
C SER A 14 12.71 -0.68 -4.96
N LEU A 15 13.49 -0.55 -3.88
CA LEU A 15 13.39 -1.42 -2.72
C LEU A 15 12.35 -0.96 -1.70
N GLN A 16 12.02 0.33 -1.64
CA GLN A 16 11.10 0.92 -0.67
C GLN A 16 9.77 0.18 -0.53
N PRO A 17 8.99 -0.06 -1.61
CA PRO A 17 7.71 -0.75 -1.48
C PRO A 17 7.90 -2.18 -0.96
N MET A 18 8.92 -2.90 -1.45
CA MET A 18 9.19 -4.26 -1.00
C MET A 18 9.65 -4.35 0.46
N ASN A 19 10.31 -3.31 0.99
CA ASN A 19 10.81 -3.30 2.36
C ASN A 19 9.71 -3.31 3.42
N ILE A 20 8.49 -2.90 3.05
CA ILE A 20 7.32 -2.94 3.93
C ILE A 20 7.05 -4.33 4.49
N VAL A 21 7.51 -5.39 3.81
CA VAL A 21 7.42 -6.78 4.26
C VAL A 21 8.02 -7.00 5.64
N GLN A 22 9.05 -6.22 6.01
CA GLN A 22 9.66 -6.31 7.34
C GLN A 22 8.67 -5.83 8.41
N ALA A 23 8.06 -4.65 8.21
CA ALA A 23 7.04 -4.14 9.11
C ALA A 23 5.80 -5.05 9.16
N ALA A 24 5.38 -5.59 8.02
CA ALA A 24 4.29 -6.55 7.93
C ALA A 24 4.57 -7.81 8.76
N ALA A 25 5.79 -8.38 8.65
CA ALA A 25 6.22 -9.53 9.42
C ALA A 25 6.25 -9.23 10.92
N ASP A 26 6.88 -8.11 11.32
CA ASP A 26 6.99 -7.73 12.72
C ASP A 26 5.62 -7.56 13.37
N LEU A 27 4.69 -6.88 12.70
CA LEU A 27 3.33 -6.67 13.19
C LEU A 27 2.51 -7.97 13.24
N LEU A 28 2.64 -8.84 12.23
CA LEU A 28 1.93 -10.12 12.17
C LEU A 28 2.36 -11.06 13.29
N TRP A 29 3.67 -11.21 13.51
CA TRP A 29 4.22 -12.11 14.52
C TRP A 29 4.14 -11.53 15.94
N SER A 30 4.05 -10.21 16.06
CA SER A 30 3.84 -9.53 17.33
C SER A 30 2.51 -9.93 17.98
N PRO A 31 2.45 -10.06 19.32
CA PRO A 31 1.20 -10.30 20.02
C PRO A 31 0.26 -9.07 20.02
N VAL A 32 0.71 -7.90 19.56
CA VAL A 32 -0.06 -6.64 19.61
C VAL A 32 -1.44 -6.78 18.97
N LEU A 33 -1.53 -7.32 17.75
CA LEU A 33 -2.81 -7.47 17.06
C LEU A 33 -3.71 -8.58 17.65
N ARG A 34 -3.13 -9.57 18.33
CA ARG A 34 -3.88 -10.59 19.08
C ARG A 34 -4.38 -10.06 20.43
N LYS A 35 -3.63 -9.14 21.05
CA LYS A 35 -3.99 -8.47 22.31
C LYS A 35 -5.06 -7.39 22.11
N PHE A 36 -4.92 -6.56 21.08
CA PHE A 36 -5.85 -5.48 20.76
C PHE A 36 -6.72 -5.86 19.57
N ARG A 37 -7.84 -6.54 19.84
CA ARG A 37 -8.64 -7.22 18.81
C ARG A 37 -9.27 -6.29 17.77
N ASP A 38 -9.52 -5.04 18.14
CA ASP A 38 -10.09 -4.02 17.25
C ASP A 38 -9.04 -3.23 16.45
N LEU A 39 -7.74 -3.41 16.77
CA LEU A 39 -6.66 -2.73 16.07
C LEU A 39 -6.51 -3.32 14.67
N ARG A 40 -6.42 -2.42 13.69
CA ARG A 40 -6.20 -2.74 12.29
C ARG A 40 -5.03 -1.93 11.75
N VAL A 41 -4.40 -2.43 10.69
CA VAL A 41 -3.19 -1.86 10.11
C VAL A 41 -3.42 -1.59 8.62
N ALA A 42 -3.01 -0.41 8.17
CA ALA A 42 -2.86 -0.10 6.75
C ALA A 42 -1.36 -0.05 6.42
N LEU A 43 -0.94 -0.82 5.41
CA LEU A 43 0.41 -0.79 4.86
C LEU A 43 0.37 0.00 3.55
N SER A 44 0.79 1.27 3.62
CA SER A 44 0.78 2.20 2.49
C SER A 44 2.05 2.13 1.66
N GLU A 45 1.95 2.44 0.36
CA GLU A 45 3.09 2.56 -0.55
C GLU A 45 3.92 1.26 -0.66
N GLY A 46 3.29 0.12 -0.42
CA GLY A 46 3.95 -1.18 -0.32
C GLY A 46 3.86 -2.03 -1.58
N GLY A 47 2.96 -1.70 -2.49
CA GLY A 47 2.48 -2.63 -3.51
C GLY A 47 1.86 -3.89 -2.89
N ILE A 48 1.34 -4.77 -3.75
CA ILE A 48 0.65 -5.99 -3.32
C ILE A 48 1.24 -7.26 -3.97
N GLY A 49 2.08 -7.13 -4.99
CA GLY A 49 2.66 -8.26 -5.74
C GLY A 49 3.50 -9.23 -4.89
N TRP A 50 4.09 -8.77 -3.78
CA TRP A 50 4.89 -9.61 -2.87
C TRP A 50 4.04 -10.46 -1.91
N ILE A 51 2.78 -10.07 -1.67
CA ILE A 51 1.92 -10.65 -0.62
C ILE A 51 1.64 -12.15 -0.82
N PRO A 52 1.35 -12.66 -2.04
CA PRO A 52 1.09 -14.08 -2.22
C PRO A 52 2.25 -14.96 -1.74
N TYR A 53 3.49 -14.57 -2.07
CA TYR A 53 4.68 -15.28 -1.60
C TYR A 53 4.87 -15.13 -0.09
N PHE A 54 4.64 -13.94 0.46
CA PHE A 54 4.71 -13.74 1.91
C PHE A 54 3.74 -14.65 2.67
N PHE A 55 2.51 -14.79 2.20
CA PHE A 55 1.52 -15.71 2.78
C PHE A 55 2.00 -17.16 2.76
N ASP A 56 2.49 -17.63 1.61
CA ASP A 56 3.07 -18.98 1.50
C ASP A 56 4.20 -19.17 2.55
N ARG A 57 5.02 -18.14 2.77
CA ARG A 57 6.15 -18.19 3.71
C ARG A 57 5.72 -18.15 5.18
N VAL A 58 4.81 -17.27 5.58
CA VAL A 58 4.41 -17.15 6.99
C VAL A 58 3.63 -18.37 7.47
N ASP A 59 2.78 -18.94 6.61
CA ASP A 59 2.03 -20.15 6.92
C ASP A 59 2.96 -21.36 7.01
N TRP A 60 3.91 -21.48 6.08
CA TRP A 60 4.96 -22.50 6.15
C TRP A 60 5.79 -22.41 7.43
N ILE A 61 6.20 -21.20 7.82
CA ILE A 61 6.97 -20.99 9.05
C ILE A 61 6.13 -21.38 10.27
N TYR A 62 4.85 -20.98 10.30
CA TYR A 62 3.96 -21.32 11.39
C TYR A 62 3.82 -22.83 11.55
N THR A 63 3.46 -23.56 10.49
CA THR A 63 3.23 -25.01 10.57
C THR A 63 4.46 -25.79 11.07
N ARG A 64 5.67 -25.29 10.83
CA ARG A 64 6.91 -25.96 11.24
C ARG A 64 7.47 -25.53 12.58
N HIS A 65 7.29 -24.26 12.95
CA HIS A 65 8.07 -23.67 14.04
C HIS A 65 7.22 -23.19 15.22
N HIS A 66 5.90 -23.03 15.08
CA HIS A 66 5.05 -22.43 16.12
C HIS A 66 5.17 -23.08 17.50
N ARG A 67 5.34 -24.41 17.56
CA ARG A 67 5.47 -25.15 18.82
C ARG A 67 6.66 -24.73 19.67
N TRP A 68 7.81 -24.41 19.06
CA TRP A 68 9.00 -24.00 19.81
C TRP A 68 9.16 -22.47 19.85
N THR A 69 8.60 -21.74 18.89
CA THR A 69 8.59 -20.26 18.92
C THR A 69 7.50 -19.70 19.83
N GLY A 70 6.56 -20.53 20.30
CA GLY A 70 5.46 -20.12 21.17
C GLY A 70 4.40 -19.26 20.48
N GLN A 71 4.38 -19.25 19.15
CA GLN A 71 3.37 -18.52 18.38
C GLN A 71 2.05 -19.30 18.38
N ASP A 72 0.95 -18.59 18.61
CA ASP A 72 -0.39 -19.17 18.66
C ASP A 72 -1.38 -18.24 17.95
N PHE A 73 -1.92 -18.74 16.85
CA PHE A 73 -2.99 -18.13 16.04
C PHE A 73 -4.31 -18.92 16.16
N GLY A 74 -4.42 -19.83 17.13
CA GLY A 74 -5.57 -20.72 17.28
C GLY A 74 -5.76 -21.62 16.06
N ASP A 75 -7.01 -21.71 15.59
CA ASP A 75 -7.37 -22.52 14.41
C ASP A 75 -7.06 -21.82 13.07
N GLN A 76 -6.48 -20.62 13.10
CA GLN A 76 -6.16 -19.83 11.92
C GLN A 76 -4.69 -19.94 11.51
N LEU A 77 -4.44 -19.83 10.21
CA LEU A 77 -3.11 -19.57 9.67
C LEU A 77 -2.77 -18.07 9.78
N PRO A 78 -1.48 -17.69 9.91
CA PRO A 78 -1.08 -16.29 9.93
C PRO A 78 -1.57 -15.50 8.71
N SER A 79 -1.60 -16.09 7.52
CA SER A 79 -2.13 -15.42 6.32
C SER A 79 -3.64 -15.14 6.42
N GLN A 80 -4.41 -16.00 7.09
CA GLN A 80 -5.83 -15.76 7.34
C GLN A 80 -5.99 -14.61 8.33
N PHE A 81 -5.23 -14.63 9.43
CA PHE A 81 -5.22 -13.53 10.41
C PHE A 81 -4.80 -12.20 9.78
N PHE A 82 -3.82 -12.21 8.87
CA PHE A 82 -3.41 -11.02 8.12
C PHE A 82 -4.59 -10.44 7.33
N ARG A 83 -5.34 -11.27 6.59
CA ARG A 83 -6.48 -10.81 5.78
C ARG A 83 -7.59 -10.16 6.60
N GLU A 84 -7.70 -10.48 7.88
CA GLU A 84 -8.70 -9.86 8.75
C GLU A 84 -8.25 -8.52 9.37
N ARG A 85 -6.94 -8.28 9.49
CA ARG A 85 -6.38 -7.18 10.27
C ARG A 85 -5.66 -6.12 9.44
N PHE A 86 -5.26 -6.47 8.23
CA PHE A 86 -4.46 -5.60 7.38
C PHE A 86 -5.24 -5.18 6.12
N VAL A 87 -4.96 -3.97 5.66
CA VAL A 87 -5.14 -3.57 4.26
C VAL A 87 -3.80 -3.12 3.69
N THR A 88 -3.65 -3.26 2.39
CA THR A 88 -2.45 -2.93 1.63
C THR A 88 -2.84 -2.14 0.39
N CYS A 89 -2.03 -1.16 -0.02
CA CYS A 89 -2.27 -0.43 -1.26
C CYS A 89 -1.16 -0.55 -2.30
N PHE A 90 -1.55 -0.14 -3.50
CA PHE A 90 -0.71 -0.01 -4.67
C PHE A 90 -1.08 1.26 -5.43
N ILE A 91 -0.11 1.80 -6.17
CA ILE A 91 -0.30 2.89 -7.13
C ILE A 91 -0.57 2.27 -8.51
N ASP A 92 0.42 1.52 -9.01
CA ASP A 92 0.34 0.60 -10.14
C ASP A 92 1.05 -0.70 -9.77
N ASP A 93 0.44 -1.84 -10.08
CA ASP A 93 1.01 -3.15 -9.73
C ASP A 93 0.56 -4.24 -10.72
N PRO A 94 1.23 -4.34 -11.89
CA PRO A 94 0.93 -5.36 -12.89
C PRO A 94 1.22 -6.79 -12.41
N SER A 95 1.94 -6.97 -11.29
CA SER A 95 2.14 -8.28 -10.67
C SER A 95 1.01 -8.62 -9.69
N GLY A 96 0.52 -7.60 -8.99
CA GLY A 96 -0.45 -7.66 -7.91
C GLY A 96 -1.87 -7.95 -8.36
N ILE A 97 -2.40 -7.17 -9.30
CA ILE A 97 -3.81 -7.28 -9.71
C ILE A 97 -4.16 -8.64 -10.33
N PRO A 98 -3.34 -9.24 -11.19
CA PRO A 98 -3.59 -10.61 -11.67
C PRO A 98 -3.64 -11.65 -10.54
N ASN A 99 -2.95 -11.39 -9.42
CA ASN A 99 -2.90 -12.26 -8.24
C ASN A 99 -3.84 -11.83 -7.10
N ARG A 100 -4.75 -10.88 -7.34
CA ARG A 100 -5.61 -10.27 -6.30
C ARG A 100 -6.40 -11.26 -5.46
N HIS A 101 -6.77 -12.42 -6.01
CA HIS A 101 -7.47 -13.48 -5.26
C HIS A 101 -6.55 -14.19 -4.26
N ARG A 102 -5.26 -14.34 -4.59
CA ARG A 102 -4.26 -14.87 -3.64
C ARG A 102 -3.94 -13.87 -2.55
N VAL A 103 -3.91 -12.57 -2.88
CA VAL A 103 -3.81 -11.49 -1.89
C VAL A 103 -5.06 -11.45 -1.00
N GLY A 104 -6.24 -11.62 -1.60
CA GLY A 104 -7.54 -11.44 -0.97
C GLY A 104 -8.09 -10.07 -1.34
N VAL A 105 -9.12 -10.03 -2.20
CA VAL A 105 -9.67 -8.77 -2.75
C VAL A 105 -10.07 -7.80 -1.64
N ASP A 106 -10.61 -8.30 -0.53
CA ASP A 106 -11.07 -7.48 0.58
C ASP A 106 -9.95 -6.79 1.38
N THR A 107 -8.68 -7.12 1.12
CA THR A 107 -7.51 -6.48 1.77
C THR A 107 -6.83 -5.43 0.90
N ILE A 108 -7.22 -5.33 -0.38
CA ILE A 108 -6.55 -4.45 -1.33
C ILE A 108 -7.26 -3.09 -1.35
N THR A 109 -6.48 -2.03 -1.27
CA THR A 109 -6.91 -0.66 -1.54
C THR A 109 -6.08 -0.07 -2.68
N TRP A 110 -6.63 0.88 -3.42
CA TRP A 110 -5.83 1.69 -4.34
C TRP A 110 -5.35 2.98 -3.64
N GLU A 111 -4.16 3.47 -4.00
CA GLU A 111 -3.66 4.77 -3.54
C GLU A 111 -3.12 5.61 -4.71
N CYS A 112 -3.29 6.94 -4.60
CA CYS A 112 -2.82 7.90 -5.59
C CYS A 112 -1.37 8.34 -5.34
N ASP A 113 -0.96 8.36 -4.07
CA ASP A 113 0.34 8.86 -3.59
C ASP A 113 0.68 10.30 -4.00
N TYR A 114 -0.34 11.16 -4.13
CA TYR A 114 -0.13 12.58 -4.38
C TYR A 114 0.53 13.26 -3.16
N PRO A 115 1.55 14.13 -3.32
CA PRO A 115 2.09 14.68 -4.57
C PRO A 115 3.47 14.10 -4.97
N HIS A 116 3.79 12.86 -4.57
CA HIS A 116 5.10 12.27 -4.86
C HIS A 116 5.35 12.13 -6.37
N SER A 117 6.60 11.94 -6.77
CA SER A 117 6.96 11.74 -8.18
C SER A 117 6.31 10.52 -8.82
N ASP A 118 5.99 9.52 -8.00
CA ASP A 118 5.46 8.22 -8.43
C ASP A 118 3.93 8.26 -8.55
N THR A 119 3.30 9.38 -8.15
CA THR A 119 1.86 9.59 -8.33
C THR A 119 1.46 9.55 -9.80
N THR A 120 0.25 9.06 -10.06
CA THR A 120 -0.40 9.12 -11.39
C THR A 120 -1.29 10.36 -11.56
N TRP A 121 -1.35 11.23 -10.56
CA TRP A 121 -2.14 12.47 -10.62
C TRP A 121 -1.61 13.38 -11.74
N PRO A 122 -2.48 14.06 -12.51
CA PRO A 122 -3.94 14.22 -12.35
C PRO A 122 -4.79 13.17 -13.09
N THR A 123 -4.17 12.21 -13.77
CA THR A 123 -4.82 11.19 -14.61
C THR A 123 -4.93 9.84 -13.91
N SER A 124 -4.94 9.84 -12.57
CA SER A 124 -4.95 8.61 -11.79
C SER A 124 -6.10 7.66 -12.14
N PRO A 125 -7.35 8.13 -12.34
CA PRO A 125 -8.42 7.21 -12.71
C PRO A 125 -8.19 6.54 -14.07
N GLU A 126 -7.74 7.29 -15.08
CA GLU A 126 -7.44 6.74 -16.41
C GLU A 126 -6.29 5.74 -16.39
N TYR A 127 -5.30 5.98 -15.53
CA TYR A 127 -4.18 5.07 -15.35
C TYR A 127 -4.62 3.78 -14.66
N LEU A 128 -5.31 3.90 -13.51
CA LEU A 128 -5.79 2.79 -12.71
C LEU A 128 -6.73 1.87 -13.50
N MET A 129 -7.66 2.43 -14.29
CA MET A 129 -8.63 1.62 -15.03
C MET A 129 -7.99 0.66 -16.04
N LYS A 130 -6.76 0.91 -16.50
CA LYS A 130 -6.01 -0.02 -17.36
C LYS A 130 -5.64 -1.30 -16.63
N SER A 131 -5.39 -1.21 -15.32
CA SER A 131 -5.01 -2.37 -14.49
C SER A 131 -6.21 -3.27 -14.18
N PHE A 132 -7.44 -2.80 -14.42
CA PHE A 132 -8.68 -3.54 -14.15
C PHE A 132 -9.32 -4.19 -15.38
N ASP A 133 -8.56 -4.39 -16.46
CA ASP A 133 -9.05 -5.17 -17.61
C ASP A 133 -9.48 -6.59 -17.17
N GLY A 134 -10.73 -6.94 -17.44
CA GLY A 134 -11.33 -8.21 -17.02
C GLY A 134 -11.59 -8.37 -15.51
N VAL A 135 -11.47 -7.30 -14.71
CA VAL A 135 -11.84 -7.32 -13.28
C VAL A 135 -13.33 -6.96 -13.12
N PRO A 136 -14.12 -7.75 -12.38
CA PRO A 136 -15.53 -7.45 -12.13
C PRO A 136 -15.75 -6.14 -11.36
N ASP A 137 -16.85 -5.44 -11.67
CA ASP A 137 -17.20 -4.16 -11.05
C ASP A 137 -17.26 -4.20 -9.51
N ASP A 138 -17.72 -5.31 -8.92
CA ASP A 138 -17.80 -5.45 -7.46
C ASP A 138 -16.41 -5.54 -6.81
N GLU A 139 -15.42 -6.12 -7.50
CA GLU A 139 -14.03 -6.14 -7.06
C GLU A 139 -13.36 -4.78 -7.27
N ILE A 140 -13.66 -4.09 -8.36
CA ILE A 140 -13.21 -2.71 -8.61
C ILE A 140 -13.73 -1.79 -7.50
N ASP A 141 -15.02 -1.88 -7.15
CA ASP A 141 -15.61 -1.09 -6.07
C ASP A 141 -14.92 -1.36 -4.72
N LYS A 142 -14.64 -2.64 -4.42
CA LYS A 142 -13.88 -3.03 -3.23
C LYS A 142 -12.51 -2.38 -3.19
N ILE A 143 -11.73 -2.55 -4.25
CA ILE A 143 -10.35 -2.08 -4.34
C ILE A 143 -10.28 -0.55 -4.32
N THR A 144 -11.17 0.12 -5.04
CA THR A 144 -11.12 1.58 -5.20
C THR A 144 -11.62 2.34 -3.99
N HIS A 145 -12.64 1.84 -3.27
CA HIS A 145 -13.22 2.63 -2.18
C HIS A 145 -13.87 1.83 -1.05
N LEU A 146 -14.55 0.70 -1.30
CA LEU A 146 -15.31 0.03 -0.23
C LEU A 146 -14.41 -0.60 0.84
N ASN A 147 -13.23 -1.12 0.46
CA ASN A 147 -12.27 -1.66 1.44
C ASN A 147 -11.72 -0.55 2.34
N ALA A 148 -11.37 0.60 1.77
CA ALA A 148 -10.91 1.77 2.54
C ALA A 148 -12.02 2.27 3.48
N ALA A 149 -13.25 2.45 2.97
CA ALA A 149 -14.41 2.84 3.75
C ALA A 149 -14.64 1.90 4.95
N ARG A 150 -14.61 0.59 4.71
CA ARG A 150 -14.75 -0.46 5.74
C ARG A 150 -13.59 -0.46 6.75
N HIS A 151 -12.35 -0.29 6.27
CA HIS A 151 -11.17 -0.39 7.12
C HIS A 151 -11.04 0.82 8.04
N PHE A 152 -11.20 2.02 7.49
CA PHE A 152 -11.10 3.29 8.22
C PHE A 152 -12.41 3.73 8.89
N ARG A 153 -13.47 2.93 8.76
CA ARG A 153 -14.81 3.21 9.32
C ARG A 153 -15.33 4.58 8.88
N PHE A 154 -15.12 4.87 7.60
CA PHE A 154 -15.49 6.13 6.96
C PHE A 154 -16.58 5.87 5.92
N ASP A 155 -17.67 6.63 5.99
CA ASP A 155 -18.70 6.61 4.96
C ASP A 155 -18.45 7.75 3.95
N PRO A 156 -17.91 7.46 2.76
CA PRO A 156 -17.65 8.47 1.76
C PRO A 156 -18.94 9.10 1.19
N PHE A 157 -20.11 8.51 1.47
CA PHE A 157 -21.39 8.95 0.95
C PHE A 157 -22.29 9.63 1.98
N ALA A 158 -21.82 9.82 3.21
CA ALA A 158 -22.58 10.49 4.27
C ALA A 158 -22.91 11.95 3.93
N SER A 159 -22.04 12.62 3.16
CA SER A 159 -22.18 14.05 2.80
C SER A 159 -22.32 14.32 1.30
N ARG A 160 -22.10 13.30 0.44
CA ARG A 160 -22.19 13.40 -1.02
C ARG A 160 -22.78 12.12 -1.58
N SER A 161 -23.68 12.22 -2.55
CA SER A 161 -24.21 11.02 -3.19
C SER A 161 -23.14 10.31 -4.04
N LYS A 162 -23.31 9.00 -4.29
CA LYS A 162 -22.42 8.24 -5.19
C LYS A 162 -22.26 8.91 -6.56
N HIS A 163 -23.35 9.44 -7.11
CA HIS A 163 -23.36 10.14 -8.40
C HIS A 163 -22.45 11.38 -8.41
N GLU A 164 -22.43 12.13 -7.30
CA GLU A 164 -21.59 13.32 -7.12
C GLU A 164 -20.11 13.01 -6.84
N CYS A 165 -19.78 11.75 -6.55
CA CYS A 165 -18.42 11.28 -6.26
C CYS A 165 -17.74 10.62 -7.48
N THR A 166 -18.37 10.63 -8.66
CA THR A 166 -17.73 10.16 -9.89
C THR A 166 -16.58 11.09 -10.30
N VAL A 167 -15.59 10.55 -11.02
CA VAL A 167 -14.45 11.33 -11.54
C VAL A 167 -14.90 12.54 -12.34
N GLY A 168 -15.90 12.35 -13.22
CA GLY A 168 -16.47 13.44 -14.03
C GLY A 168 -17.15 14.52 -13.18
N ALA A 169 -17.98 14.12 -12.20
CA ALA A 169 -18.65 15.06 -11.31
C ALA A 169 -17.66 15.87 -10.45
N LEU A 170 -16.61 15.22 -9.93
CA LEU A 170 -15.58 15.89 -9.14
C LEU A 170 -14.74 16.86 -9.98
N ARG A 171 -14.36 16.47 -11.21
CA ARG A 171 -13.62 17.36 -12.12
C ARG A 171 -14.44 18.57 -12.57
N ALA A 172 -15.75 18.40 -12.76
CA ALA A 172 -16.65 19.52 -13.09
C ALA A 172 -16.74 20.57 -11.96
N GLN A 173 -16.41 20.20 -10.72
CA GLN A 173 -16.38 21.12 -9.57
C GLN A 173 -15.00 21.77 -9.34
N ALA A 174 -13.96 21.32 -10.04
CA ALA A 174 -12.57 21.71 -9.81
C ALA A 174 -11.93 22.35 -11.06
N THR A 175 -12.70 23.14 -11.82
CA THR A 175 -12.27 23.74 -13.09
C THR A 175 -11.21 24.84 -12.92
N ASP A 176 -11.02 25.32 -11.70
CA ASP A 176 -10.08 26.36 -11.30
C ASP A 176 -8.70 25.79 -10.88
N VAL A 177 -8.55 24.47 -10.78
CA VAL A 177 -7.30 23.82 -10.35
C VAL A 177 -6.32 23.68 -11.52
N ASP A 178 -5.13 24.28 -11.39
CA ASP A 178 -4.01 24.09 -12.33
C ASP A 178 -3.39 22.69 -12.14
N VAL A 179 -3.63 21.82 -13.12
CA VAL A 179 -3.13 20.43 -13.13
C VAL A 179 -1.84 20.25 -13.93
N THR A 180 -1.19 21.34 -14.33
CA THR A 180 0.06 21.29 -15.10
C THR A 180 1.18 20.68 -14.26
N PRO A 181 1.84 19.60 -14.72
CA PRO A 181 3.00 19.05 -14.02
C PRO A 181 4.11 20.09 -13.84
N LYS A 182 4.61 20.25 -12.61
CA LYS A 182 5.72 21.16 -12.28
C LYS A 182 6.89 20.36 -11.73
N SER A 183 8.02 20.38 -12.44
CA SER A 183 9.26 19.75 -11.98
C SER A 183 10.11 20.77 -11.25
N PHE A 184 10.51 20.45 -10.02
CA PHE A 184 11.40 21.27 -9.19
C PHE A 184 12.85 20.74 -9.17
N GLY A 185 13.15 19.70 -9.95
CA GLY A 185 14.48 19.10 -9.99
C GLY A 185 15.50 19.97 -10.73
N THR A 186 16.57 20.36 -10.06
CA THR A 186 17.74 20.99 -10.70
C THR A 186 18.79 19.93 -11.03
N ARG A 187 19.19 19.84 -12.29
CA ARG A 187 20.21 18.89 -12.79
C ARG A 187 21.62 19.33 -12.37
N SER A 188 21.97 19.18 -11.09
CA SER A 188 23.28 19.58 -10.56
C SER A 188 24.22 18.40 -10.32
N ALA A 189 23.71 17.22 -9.94
CA ALA A 189 24.44 15.96 -9.78
C ALA A 189 23.44 14.79 -9.62
N MET A 190 23.89 13.54 -9.71
CA MET A 190 23.08 12.37 -9.33
C MET A 190 22.88 12.33 -7.81
N THR A 191 21.65 12.16 -7.37
CA THR A 191 21.30 11.95 -5.95
C THR A 191 21.73 10.56 -5.51
N LYS A 192 22.50 10.46 -4.42
CA LYS A 192 22.89 9.17 -3.83
C LYS A 192 21.87 8.74 -2.77
N ALA A 193 21.78 7.43 -2.54
CA ALA A 193 20.97 6.87 -1.47
C ALA A 193 21.28 7.47 -0.08
N SER A 194 22.57 7.79 0.17
CA SER A 194 23.05 8.35 1.43
C SER A 194 22.62 9.81 1.68
N ASP A 195 22.31 10.59 0.64
CA ASP A 195 21.93 12.00 0.77
C ASP A 195 20.60 12.18 1.55
N LEU A 196 19.67 11.23 1.42
CA LEU A 196 18.37 11.25 2.11
C LEU A 196 18.46 10.80 3.58
N LEU A 197 19.29 9.78 3.86
CA LEU A 197 19.50 9.30 5.23
C LEU A 197 20.16 10.37 6.11
N GLY A 198 21.01 11.22 5.52
CA GLY A 198 21.64 12.36 6.21
C GLY A 198 20.71 13.55 6.46
N ALA A 199 19.67 13.75 5.64
CA ALA A 199 18.73 14.87 5.79
C ALA A 199 17.78 14.68 7.00
N GLY A 200 17.38 13.43 7.30
CA GLY A 200 16.56 13.10 8.47
C GLY A 200 17.24 13.40 9.82
N ALA A 201 18.57 13.31 9.88
CA ALA A 201 19.33 13.58 11.10
C ALA A 201 19.44 15.08 11.46
N ARG A 202 19.22 15.99 10.49
CA ARG A 202 19.35 17.44 10.71
C ARG A 202 18.05 18.11 11.18
N ARG A 203 16.88 17.48 11.02
CA ARG A 203 15.59 18.04 11.45
C ARG A 203 15.17 17.71 12.88
N ALA A 204 15.92 16.86 13.59
CA ALA A 204 15.66 16.52 15.00
C ALA A 204 16.42 17.40 16.01
N LYS A 205 17.06 18.49 15.55
CA LYS A 205 17.72 19.49 16.40
C LYS A 205 17.28 20.90 16.01
N SER A 206 16.08 21.29 16.44
CA SER A 206 15.71 22.68 16.71
C SER A 206 14.62 22.72 17.77
#